data_AF-A0A2M7BA73-F1
#
_entry.id   AF-A0A2M7BA73-F1
#
_cell.length_a   1.000
_cell.length_b   1.000
_cell.length_c   1.000
_cell.angle_alpha   90.00
_cell.angle_beta   90.00
_cell.angle_gamma   90.00
#
_symmetry.space_group_name_H-M   'P 1'
#
loop_
_entity.id
_entity.type
_entity.pdbx_description
1 polymer ?
#
loop_
_entity_poly.entity_id
_entity_poly.type
_entity_poly.pdbx_seq_one_letter_code
_entity_poly.pdbx_strand_id
1 'polypeptide(L)'
;MTLRYFPASSIYFHFFMIPARILPNVQYGEEVLTIQLIENLQRREIDPIDKANAILAFFQNRHGEMDLETVFSTLVTYDRDPGRVENEFAETVSAIIKYVGMTTRTMENIMSLLTLPQKIRDAVKTGAVPVS
;
A
#
# COMPACT_ATOMS: atom_id res chain seq x y z
N MET A 1 -18.76 -2.47 53.43
CA MET A 1 -19.58 -1.37 52.88
C MET A 1 -18.73 -0.11 53.02
N THR A 2 -18.22 0.60 52.03
CA THR A 2 -18.37 0.54 50.56
C THR A 2 -17.29 1.46 49.96
N LEU A 3 -16.82 1.09 48.76
CA LEU A 3 -16.28 1.94 47.67
C LEU A 3 -14.95 2.68 47.85
N ARG A 4 -13.93 2.07 47.22
CA ARG A 4 -12.76 2.75 46.65
C ARG A 4 -13.24 3.73 45.58
N TYR A 5 -12.76 4.96 45.63
CA TYR A 5 -12.84 5.91 44.52
C TYR A 5 -11.42 6.16 44.01
N PHE A 6 -11.10 5.58 42.86
CA PHE A 6 -9.95 5.97 42.05
C PHE A 6 -10.44 7.06 41.10
N PRO A 7 -10.01 8.32 41.22
CA PRO A 7 -10.35 9.31 40.21
C PRO A 7 -9.63 8.94 38.92
N ALA A 8 -10.42 8.83 37.86
CA ALA A 8 -10.00 8.54 36.50
C ALA A 8 -8.94 9.56 36.05
N SER A 9 -7.75 9.07 35.72
CA SER A 9 -6.71 9.82 35.03
C SER A 9 -7.23 10.18 33.64
N SER A 10 -7.68 11.42 33.47
CA SER A 10 -8.02 11.97 32.17
C SER A 10 -6.74 12.12 31.35
N ILE A 11 -6.56 11.28 30.32
CA ILE A 11 -5.43 11.41 29.38
C ILE A 11 -5.76 12.59 28.44
N TYR A 12 -5.31 13.79 28.81
CA TYR A 12 -5.30 14.94 27.91
C TYR A 12 -4.08 14.83 26.98
N PHE A 13 -4.29 14.46 25.72
CA PHE A 13 -3.25 14.63 24.69
C PHE A 13 -3.20 16.10 24.27
N HIS A 14 -2.22 16.83 24.79
CA HIS A 14 -1.88 18.18 24.34
C HIS A 14 -0.90 18.10 23.15
N PHE A 15 -1.42 18.04 21.92
CA PHE A 15 -0.60 18.19 20.72
C PHE A 15 -0.37 19.69 20.44
N PHE A 16 0.61 20.30 21.11
CA PHE A 16 1.04 21.68 20.79
C PHE A 16 1.98 21.76 19.59
N MET A 17 2.54 20.64 19.14
CA MET A 17 3.40 20.56 17.95
C MET A 17 3.09 19.30 17.16
N ILE A 18 2.79 19.48 15.87
CA ILE A 18 2.66 18.38 14.90
C ILE A 18 4.03 18.25 14.23
N PRO A 19 4.76 17.13 14.42
CA PRO A 19 5.99 16.89 13.69
C PRO A 19 5.67 16.76 12.20
N ALA A 20 6.22 17.65 11.39
CA ALA A 20 6.03 17.67 9.95
C ALA A 20 7.38 17.75 9.25
N ARG A 21 7.51 17.04 8.11
CA ARG A 21 8.66 17.17 7.21
C ARG A 21 8.29 18.14 6.10
N ILE A 22 8.97 19.28 6.05
CA ILE A 22 8.80 20.23 4.94
C ILE A 22 9.69 19.77 3.79
N LEU A 23 9.10 19.57 2.62
CA LEU A 23 9.81 19.21 1.40
C LEU A 23 9.82 20.44 0.47
N PRO A 24 10.91 21.23 0.45
CA PRO A 24 10.91 22.56 -0.18
C PRO A 24 10.89 22.56 -1.72
N ASN A 25 11.16 21.40 -2.35
CA ASN A 25 11.33 21.29 -3.82
C ASN A 25 10.43 20.22 -4.45
N VAL A 26 9.34 19.82 -3.79
CA VAL A 26 8.45 18.80 -4.35
C VAL A 26 7.56 19.44 -5.41
N GLN A 27 7.58 18.90 -6.63
CA GLN A 27 6.61 19.29 -7.64
C GLN A 27 5.24 18.76 -7.20
N TYR A 28 4.30 19.68 -6.95
CA TYR A 28 2.94 19.34 -6.55
C TYR A 28 2.28 18.45 -7.62
N GLY A 29 1.96 17.21 -7.26
CA GLY A 29 1.37 16.22 -8.16
C GLY A 29 1.95 14.83 -7.91
N GLU A 30 2.78 14.35 -8.84
CA GLU A 30 3.26 12.97 -8.92
C GLU A 30 4.13 12.57 -7.71
N GLU A 31 5.08 13.41 -7.30
CA GLU A 31 5.97 13.13 -6.17
C GLU A 31 5.21 13.05 -4.84
N VAL A 32 4.22 13.94 -4.63
CA VAL A 32 3.36 13.91 -3.43
C VAL A 32 2.52 12.65 -3.41
N LEU A 33 1.93 12.26 -4.54
CA LEU A 33 1.12 11.05 -4.64
C LEU A 33 1.98 9.80 -4.39
N THR A 34 3.17 9.75 -4.96
CA THR A 34 4.15 8.67 -4.76
C THR A 34 4.50 8.51 -3.28
N ILE A 35 4.79 9.62 -2.58
CA ILE A 35 5.07 9.60 -1.13
C ILE A 35 3.85 9.07 -0.37
N GLN A 36 2.66 9.58 -0.66
CA GLN A 36 1.42 9.15 0.03
C GLN A 36 1.15 7.66 -0.18
N LEU A 37 1.35 7.14 -1.40
CA LEU A 37 1.16 5.73 -1.71
C LEU A 37 2.18 4.85 -0.96
N ILE A 38 3.46 5.26 -0.91
CA ILE A 38 4.50 4.55 -0.15
C ILE A 38 4.15 4.52 1.35
N GLU A 39 3.80 5.68 1.93
CA GLU A 39 3.42 5.78 3.34
C GLU A 39 2.20 4.90 3.66
N ASN A 40 1.21 4.86 2.76
CA ASN A 40 0.03 4.01 2.91
C ASN A 40 0.38 2.52 2.82
N LEU A 41 1.24 2.11 1.88
CA LEU A 41 1.68 0.71 1.74
C LEU A 41 2.50 0.22 2.94
N GLN A 42 3.18 1.13 3.65
CA GLN A 42 3.92 0.84 4.89
C GLN A 42 3.01 0.70 6.13
N ARG A 43 1.72 1.08 6.06
CA ARG A 43 0.80 0.95 7.20
C ARG A 43 0.56 -0.52 7.54
N ARG A 44 0.65 -0.85 8.83
CA ARG A 44 0.37 -2.22 9.33
C ARG A 44 -1.11 -2.59 9.25
N GLU A 45 -1.99 -1.61 9.37
CA GLU A 45 -3.45 -1.81 9.47
C GLU A 45 -4.19 -1.68 8.13
N ILE A 46 -3.47 -1.54 7.01
CA ILE A 46 -4.10 -1.50 5.69
C ILE A 46 -4.69 -2.87 5.35
N ASP A 47 -5.95 -2.90 4.92
CA ASP A 47 -6.58 -4.15 4.52
C ASP A 47 -5.96 -4.69 3.21
N PRO A 48 -5.99 -6.01 2.98
CA PRO A 48 -5.32 -6.62 1.83
C PRO A 48 -5.85 -6.15 0.47
N ILE A 49 -7.14 -5.82 0.37
CA ILE A 49 -7.75 -5.33 -0.88
C ILE A 49 -7.31 -3.89 -1.13
N ASP A 50 -7.34 -3.04 -0.10
CA ASP A 50 -6.87 -1.66 -0.20
C ASP A 50 -5.35 -1.61 -0.46
N LYS A 51 -4.59 -2.57 0.07
CA LYS A 51 -3.17 -2.75 -0.26
C LYS A 51 -2.95 -3.11 -1.72
N ALA A 52 -3.77 -4.01 -2.27
CA ALA A 52 -3.70 -4.37 -3.68
C ALA A 52 -4.06 -3.19 -4.60
N ASN A 53 -5.10 -2.44 -4.26
CA ASN A 53 -5.48 -1.23 -4.97
C ASN A 53 -4.38 -0.16 -4.90
N ALA A 54 -3.70 -0.01 -3.77
CA ALA A 54 -2.58 0.92 -3.62
C ALA A 54 -1.38 0.54 -4.50
N ILE A 55 -1.08 -0.75 -4.64
CA ILE A 55 -0.04 -1.23 -5.59
C ILE A 55 -0.44 -0.88 -7.02
N LEU A 56 -1.67 -1.19 -7.43
CA LEU A 56 -2.16 -0.88 -8.78
C LEU A 56 -2.12 0.63 -9.05
N ALA A 57 -2.57 1.45 -8.10
CA ALA A 57 -2.53 2.90 -8.20
C ALA A 57 -1.10 3.45 -8.32
N PHE A 58 -0.12 2.79 -7.70
CA PHE A 58 1.30 3.16 -7.83
C PHE A 58 1.81 2.96 -9.25
N PHE A 59 1.48 1.81 -9.87
CA PHE A 59 1.81 1.58 -11.27
C PHE A 59 1.06 2.55 -12.19
N GLN A 60 -0.23 2.77 -11.95
CA GLN A 60 -1.04 3.68 -12.75
C GLN A 60 -0.56 5.13 -12.68
N ASN A 61 -0.05 5.56 -11.52
CA ASN A 61 0.48 6.90 -11.38
C ASN A 61 1.77 7.11 -12.17
N ARG A 62 2.62 6.08 -12.26
CA ARG A 62 3.95 6.18 -12.86
C ARG A 62 3.99 5.81 -14.35
N HIS A 63 3.08 4.96 -14.80
CA HIS A 63 3.02 4.43 -16.17
C HIS A 63 1.79 4.89 -16.96
N GLY A 64 0.90 5.68 -16.36
CA GLY A 64 -0.40 6.06 -16.93
C GLY A 64 -1.46 4.98 -16.72
N GLU A 65 -2.59 5.07 -17.44
CA GLU A 65 -3.68 4.09 -17.31
C GLU A 65 -3.23 2.68 -17.74
N MET A 66 -2.84 1.87 -16.75
CA MET A 66 -2.64 0.43 -16.89
C MET A 66 -3.79 -0.32 -16.23
N ASP A 67 -4.28 -1.36 -16.90
CA ASP A 67 -5.26 -2.27 -16.31
C ASP A 67 -4.58 -3.29 -15.37
N LEU A 68 -5.40 -3.92 -14.53
CA LEU A 68 -4.93 -4.92 -13.58
C LEU A 68 -4.20 -6.08 -14.27
N GLU A 69 -4.70 -6.53 -15.42
CA GLU A 69 -4.17 -7.69 -16.14
C GLU A 69 -2.78 -7.40 -16.72
N THR A 70 -2.57 -6.21 -17.28
CA THR A 70 -1.26 -5.76 -17.77
C THR A 70 -0.27 -5.66 -16.62
N VAL A 71 -0.64 -5.00 -15.52
CA VAL A 71 0.26 -4.88 -14.36
C VAL A 71 0.60 -6.25 -13.79
N PHE A 72 -0.39 -7.13 -13.64
CA PHE A 72 -0.19 -8.48 -13.09
C PHE A 72 0.69 -9.35 -13.99
N SER A 73 0.41 -9.41 -15.29
CA SER A 73 1.20 -10.19 -16.25
C SER A 73 2.63 -9.65 -16.40
N THR A 74 2.81 -8.33 -16.36
CA THR A 74 4.13 -7.69 -16.42
C THR A 74 4.92 -7.95 -15.13
N LEU A 75 4.26 -7.96 -13.96
CA LEU A 75 4.89 -8.32 -12.68
C LEU A 75 5.37 -9.78 -12.68
N VAL A 76 4.55 -10.71 -13.18
CA VAL A 76 4.93 -12.13 -13.35
C VAL A 76 6.09 -12.28 -14.33
N THR A 77 6.13 -11.45 -15.38
CA THR A 77 7.25 -11.43 -16.33
C THR A 77 8.52 -10.90 -15.67
N TYR A 78 8.42 -9.84 -14.87
CA TYR A 78 9.53 -9.30 -14.08
C TYR A 78 10.11 -10.34 -13.12
N ASP A 79 9.27 -11.11 -12.42
CA ASP A 79 9.75 -12.14 -11.46
C ASP A 79 10.55 -13.26 -12.16
N ARG A 80 10.13 -13.63 -13.38
CA ARG A 80 10.76 -14.71 -14.17
C ARG A 80 11.99 -14.25 -14.95
N ASP A 81 11.91 -13.09 -15.59
CA ASP A 81 12.93 -12.54 -16.46
C ASP A 81 12.88 -10.99 -16.46
N PRO A 82 13.56 -10.35 -15.49
CA PRO A 82 13.60 -8.89 -15.38
C PRO A 82 14.12 -8.17 -16.63
N GLY A 83 14.87 -8.86 -17.50
CA GLY A 83 15.42 -8.26 -18.73
C GLY A 83 14.39 -8.08 -19.86
N ARG A 84 13.19 -8.66 -19.73
CA ARG A 84 12.13 -8.59 -20.74
C ARG A 84 11.09 -7.51 -20.50
N VAL A 85 11.16 -6.85 -19.35
CA VAL A 85 10.25 -5.76 -18.98
C VAL A 85 10.93 -4.42 -19.19
N GLU A 86 10.12 -3.40 -19.47
CA GLU A 86 10.63 -2.04 -19.67
C GLU A 86 11.35 -1.53 -18.42
N ASN A 87 12.45 -0.80 -18.62
CA ASN A 87 13.29 -0.32 -17.51
C ASN A 87 12.49 0.48 -16.48
N GLU A 88 11.55 1.32 -16.94
CA GLU A 88 10.72 2.15 -16.06
C GLU A 88 9.82 1.29 -15.14
N PHE A 89 9.27 0.20 -15.67
CA PHE A 89 8.47 -0.75 -14.89
C PHE A 89 9.35 -1.45 -13.86
N ALA A 90 10.54 -1.90 -14.29
CA ALA A 90 11.53 -2.53 -13.43
C ALA A 90 11.97 -1.61 -12.27
N GLU A 91 12.18 -0.32 -12.55
CA GLU A 91 12.48 0.70 -11.53
C GLU A 91 11.34 0.86 -10.53
N THR A 92 10.09 0.81 -11.00
CA THR A 92 8.90 0.94 -10.16
C THR A 92 8.77 -0.24 -9.21
N VAL A 93 8.95 -1.47 -9.71
CA VAL A 93 8.99 -2.69 -8.88
C VAL A 93 10.13 -2.59 -7.85
N SER A 94 11.31 -2.16 -8.29
CA SER A 94 12.48 -1.97 -7.41
C SER A 94 12.24 -0.94 -6.31
N ALA A 95 11.51 0.13 -6.61
CA ALA A 95 11.14 1.14 -5.63
C ALA A 95 10.20 0.56 -4.56
N ILE A 96 9.18 -0.21 -4.95
CA ILE A 96 8.28 -0.85 -3.98
C ILE A 96 9.05 -1.82 -3.09
N ILE A 97 9.94 -2.64 -3.66
CA ILE A 97 10.79 -3.56 -2.88
C ILE A 97 11.66 -2.78 -1.88
N LYS A 98 12.32 -1.71 -2.33
CA LYS A 98 13.27 -0.94 -1.52
C LYS A 98 12.59 -0.15 -0.40
N TYR A 99 11.49 0.53 -0.70
CA TYR A 99 10.87 1.47 0.24
C TYR A 99 9.77 0.83 1.09
N VAL A 100 9.05 -0.15 0.55
CA VAL A 100 7.96 -0.82 1.26
C VAL A 100 8.43 -2.13 1.91
N GLY A 101 9.53 -2.72 1.41
CA GLY A 101 10.08 -3.98 1.94
C GLY A 101 9.31 -5.22 1.51
N MET A 102 8.55 -5.13 0.42
CA MET A 102 7.79 -6.25 -0.15
C MET A 102 8.64 -7.07 -1.12
N THR A 103 8.30 -8.35 -1.28
CA THR A 103 8.84 -9.18 -2.37
C THR A 103 7.91 -9.12 -3.59
N THR A 104 8.44 -9.42 -4.78
CA THR A 104 7.65 -9.61 -6.02
C THR A 104 6.50 -10.58 -5.81
N ARG A 105 6.79 -11.75 -5.22
CA ARG A 105 5.79 -12.75 -4.87
C ARG A 105 4.70 -12.25 -3.92
N THR A 106 5.06 -11.40 -2.95
CA THR A 106 4.09 -10.76 -2.07
C THR A 106 3.18 -9.82 -2.85
N MET A 107 3.74 -9.03 -3.77
CA MET A 107 2.96 -8.15 -4.65
C MET A 107 2.02 -8.96 -5.54
N GLU A 108 2.50 -10.05 -6.15
CA GLU A 108 1.66 -10.96 -6.96
C GLU A 108 0.51 -11.55 -6.15
N ASN A 109 0.79 -12.12 -4.98
CA ASN A 109 -0.24 -12.70 -4.11
C ASN A 109 -1.31 -11.66 -3.74
N ILE A 110 -0.89 -10.46 -3.36
CA ILE A 110 -1.80 -9.37 -2.98
C ILE A 110 -2.62 -8.92 -4.19
N MET A 111 -2.00 -8.70 -5.35
CA MET A 111 -2.70 -8.26 -6.56
C MET A 111 -3.66 -9.33 -7.09
N SER A 112 -3.36 -10.62 -6.88
CA SER A 112 -4.28 -11.70 -7.24
C SER A 112 -5.65 -11.58 -6.55
N LEU A 113 -5.72 -10.94 -5.38
CA LEU A 113 -6.99 -10.68 -4.69
C LEU A 113 -7.94 -9.80 -5.50
N LEU A 114 -7.42 -8.92 -6.35
CA LEU A 114 -8.23 -8.09 -7.23
C LEU A 114 -8.83 -8.87 -8.40
N THR A 115 -8.29 -10.06 -8.72
CA THR A 115 -8.89 -10.95 -9.73
C THR A 115 -10.09 -11.74 -9.21
N LEU A 116 -10.29 -11.76 -7.88
CA LEU A 116 -11.37 -12.53 -7.25
C LEU A 116 -12.75 -11.89 -7.53
N PRO A 117 -13.82 -12.71 -7.56
CA PRO A 117 -15.19 -12.20 -7.59
C PRO A 117 -15.47 -11.19 -6.47
N GLN A 118 -16.29 -10.16 -6.76
CA GLN A 118 -16.60 -9.07 -5.82
C GLN A 118 -17.03 -9.57 -4.44
N LYS A 119 -17.89 -10.58 -4.38
CA LYS A 119 -18.38 -11.18 -3.13
C LYS A 119 -17.24 -11.68 -2.23
N ILE A 120 -16.17 -12.23 -2.83
CA ILE A 120 -15.00 -12.72 -2.09
C ILE A 120 -14.13 -11.54 -1.64
N ARG A 121 -13.96 -10.52 -2.49
CA ARG A 121 -13.23 -9.29 -2.12
C ARG A 121 -13.86 -8.60 -0.91
N ASP A 122 -15.19 -8.49 -0.89
CA ASP A 122 -15.92 -7.92 0.25
C ASP A 122 -15.74 -8.74 1.54
N ALA A 123 -15.70 -10.07 1.41
CA ALA A 123 -15.44 -10.97 2.54
C ALA A 123 -14.00 -10.87 3.06
N VAL A 124 -13.01 -10.66 2.18
CA VAL A 124 -11.61 -10.41 2.58
C VAL A 124 -11.50 -9.05 3.27
N LYS A 125 -12.14 -8.01 2.71
CA LYS A 125 -12.12 -6.65 3.27
C LYS A 125 -12.75 -6.58 4.67
N THR A 126 -13.81 -7.35 4.91
CA THR A 126 -14.45 -7.45 6.24
C THR A 126 -13.71 -8.37 7.22
N GLY A 127 -12.62 -9.01 6.79
CA GLY A 127 -11.88 -9.98 7.61
C GLY A 127 -12.59 -11.32 7.81
N ALA A 128 -13.68 -11.58 7.09
CA ALA A 128 -14.41 -12.84 7.14
C ALA A 128 -13.64 -13.99 6.46
N VAL A 129 -12.73 -13.68 5.54
CA VAL A 129 -11.80 -14.62 4.90
C VAL A 129 -10.37 -14.17 5.19
N PRO A 130 -9.56 -15.01 5.86
CA PRO A 130 -8.15 -14.69 6.09
C PRO A 130 -7.36 -14.84 4.78
N VAL A 131 -6.34 -14.00 4.62
CA VAL A 131 -5.35 -14.09 3.55
C VAL A 131 -3.97 -14.29 4.17
N SER A 132 -3.15 -15.13 3.53
CA SER A 132 -1.82 -15.55 3.99
C SER A 132 -0.73 -14.97 3.11
#